data_AF-A0A352APK9-F1
#
_entry.id   AF-A0A352APK9-F1
#
_cell.length_a   1.000
_cell.length_b   1.000
_cell.length_c   1.000
_cell.angle_alpha   90.00
_cell.angle_beta   90.00
_cell.angle_gamma   90.00
#
_symmetry.space_group_name_H-M   'P 1'
#
loop_
_entity.id
_entity.type
_entity.pdbx_description
1 polymer ?
#
loop_
_entity_poly.entity_id
_entity_poly.type
_entity_poly.pdbx_seq_one_letter_code
_entity_poly.pdbx_strand_id
1 'polypeptide(L)'
;MSTAGENQNLYDRIAALRETLTDRLAPQLIQNPQLADALTQQIEDLLTQVVTADTQTPSPPDGGLAELIGIGNEAAAKVSQTRLPQGVENYDEQVASERILAVADLYYLYQHEKIGIFRAVKKLQELFNAGAVRLSTGDGAYGLYRFDRRSVLRYTQKDRFQIYRRVLGYTTIKPAPSAKPNPQFHVLFTQFINNVAEFWRDKRISDVIRERAFDPSFGSIATVRRAGLDLRNNLKWSSYGHVNVLRIEVLQLLEEAFKILGADDVKKLFGADNAWDVIEEVMLRYFNENVDASQRHRMAVAGRTIIRWLGQKYILNSSRAEFEALLREIADVVEEWLTSAETLGIAYRGHTQRVVAFEPRENGHRGLKSVEQG
;
A
#
# COMPACT_ATOMS: atom_id res chain seq x y z
N MET A 1 -0.39 -20.06 -34.15
CA MET A 1 1.06 -19.86 -34.36
C MET A 1 1.28 -18.48 -34.96
N SER A 2 1.87 -17.56 -34.20
CA SER A 2 2.45 -16.33 -34.77
C SER A 2 3.97 -16.42 -34.80
N THR A 3 4.53 -16.63 -36.00
CA THR A 3 5.96 -16.38 -36.25
C THR A 3 6.25 -14.89 -36.09
N ALA A 4 7.51 -14.49 -35.85
CA ALA A 4 7.88 -13.08 -35.71
C ALA A 4 7.40 -12.21 -36.90
N GLY A 5 7.40 -12.75 -38.12
CA GLY A 5 6.90 -12.09 -39.32
C GLY A 5 5.37 -11.98 -39.38
N GLU A 6 4.63 -13.01 -38.95
CA GLU A 6 3.16 -12.93 -38.85
C GLU A 6 2.72 -11.98 -37.73
N ASN A 7 3.45 -11.95 -36.62
CA ASN A 7 3.20 -11.06 -35.50
C ASN A 7 3.51 -9.60 -35.88
N GLN A 8 4.63 -9.35 -36.59
CA GLN A 8 4.92 -8.04 -37.18
C GLN A 8 3.82 -7.60 -38.17
N ASN A 9 3.41 -8.46 -39.10
CA ASN A 9 2.34 -8.17 -40.06
C ASN A 9 0.99 -7.89 -39.36
N LEU A 10 0.73 -8.54 -38.22
CA LEU A 10 -0.43 -8.25 -37.37
C LEU A 10 -0.32 -6.86 -36.71
N TYR A 11 0.84 -6.49 -36.15
CA TYR A 11 1.05 -5.15 -35.62
C TYR A 11 0.95 -4.07 -36.69
N ASP A 12 1.52 -4.29 -37.88
CA ASP A 12 1.44 -3.37 -39.02
C ASP A 12 -0.01 -3.17 -39.49
N ARG A 13 -0.81 -4.25 -39.55
CA ARG A 13 -2.26 -4.16 -39.84
C ARG A 13 -3.04 -3.42 -38.78
N ILE A 14 -2.70 -3.59 -37.50
CA ILE A 14 -3.34 -2.88 -36.39
C ILE A 14 -2.95 -1.40 -36.39
N ALA A 15 -1.70 -1.08 -36.72
CA ALA A 15 -1.25 0.30 -36.91
C ALA A 15 -2.02 0.97 -38.06
N ALA A 16 -2.09 0.33 -39.24
CA ALA A 16 -2.86 0.82 -40.38
C ALA A 16 -4.37 0.94 -40.10
N LEU A 17 -4.95 0.03 -39.30
CA LEU A 17 -6.33 0.13 -38.84
C LEU A 17 -6.54 1.33 -37.90
N ARG A 18 -5.63 1.54 -36.94
CA ARG A 18 -5.66 2.69 -36.02
C ARG A 18 -5.51 4.01 -36.76
N GLU A 19 -4.61 4.10 -37.73
CA GLU A 19 -4.42 5.25 -38.63
C GLU A 19 -5.71 5.52 -39.41
N THR A 20 -6.24 4.51 -40.13
CA THR A 20 -7.49 4.64 -40.92
C THR A 20 -8.71 5.04 -40.06
N LEU A 21 -8.82 4.52 -38.84
CA LEU A 21 -9.90 4.89 -37.91
C LEU A 21 -9.72 6.30 -37.37
N THR A 22 -8.48 6.70 -37.04
CA THR A 22 -8.17 8.04 -36.58
C THR A 22 -8.49 9.07 -37.67
N ASP A 23 -8.05 8.86 -38.90
CA ASP A 23 -8.32 9.78 -40.02
C ASP A 23 -9.81 9.95 -40.31
N ARG A 24 -10.57 8.84 -40.28
CA ARG A 24 -12.02 8.87 -40.58
C ARG A 24 -12.85 9.47 -39.46
N LEU A 25 -12.43 9.28 -38.20
CA LEU A 25 -13.20 9.68 -37.02
C LEU A 25 -12.63 10.89 -36.30
N ALA A 26 -11.48 11.45 -36.72
CA ALA A 26 -10.82 12.58 -36.06
C ALA A 26 -11.77 13.73 -35.65
N PRO A 27 -12.70 14.23 -36.50
CA PRO A 27 -13.63 15.29 -36.11
C PRO A 27 -14.59 14.87 -34.98
N GLN A 28 -14.96 13.59 -34.91
CA GLN A 28 -15.89 13.02 -33.93
C GLN A 28 -15.16 12.60 -32.64
N LEU A 29 -13.93 12.11 -32.74
CA LEU A 29 -13.07 11.76 -31.61
C LEU A 29 -12.66 13.00 -30.79
N ILE A 30 -12.38 14.12 -31.47
CA ILE A 30 -12.12 15.42 -30.83
C ILE A 30 -13.36 15.92 -30.06
N GLN A 31 -14.56 15.71 -30.61
CA GLN A 31 -15.82 16.17 -29.99
C GLN A 31 -16.33 15.24 -28.88
N ASN A 32 -15.96 13.95 -28.89
CA ASN A 32 -16.52 12.96 -27.97
C ASN A 32 -15.44 11.99 -27.42
N PRO A 33 -14.70 12.39 -26.37
CA PRO A 33 -13.58 11.61 -25.83
C PRO A 33 -13.95 10.19 -25.38
N GLN A 34 -15.18 9.98 -24.91
CA GLN A 34 -15.68 8.66 -24.48
C GLN A 34 -15.72 7.64 -25.63
N LEU A 35 -15.91 8.10 -26.87
CA LEU A 35 -15.89 7.25 -28.07
C LEU A 35 -14.47 6.80 -28.40
N ALA A 36 -13.46 7.64 -28.14
CA ALA A 36 -12.05 7.30 -28.30
C ALA A 36 -11.59 6.24 -27.29
N ASP A 37 -11.96 6.39 -26.01
CA ASP A 37 -11.68 5.37 -24.98
C ASP A 37 -12.37 4.03 -25.33
N ALA A 38 -13.63 4.05 -25.78
CA ALA A 38 -14.38 2.84 -26.15
C ALA A 38 -13.79 2.09 -27.37
N LEU A 39 -13.40 2.81 -28.42
CA LEU A 39 -12.72 2.20 -29.59
C LEU A 39 -11.35 1.63 -29.22
N THR A 40 -10.61 2.31 -28.35
CA THR A 40 -9.29 1.85 -27.88
C THR A 40 -9.44 0.54 -27.12
N GLN A 41 -10.40 0.46 -26.19
CA GLN A 41 -10.72 -0.77 -25.45
C GLN A 41 -11.12 -1.91 -26.40
N GLN A 42 -11.99 -1.66 -27.38
CA GLN A 42 -12.42 -2.69 -28.33
C GLN A 42 -11.25 -3.27 -29.16
N ILE A 43 -10.28 -2.43 -29.55
CA ILE A 43 -9.07 -2.89 -30.25
C ILE A 43 -8.16 -3.70 -29.32
N GLU A 44 -8.07 -3.33 -28.05
CA GLU A 44 -7.25 -4.01 -27.04
C GLU A 44 -7.85 -5.36 -26.60
N ASP A 45 -9.19 -5.46 -26.53
CA ASP A 45 -9.93 -6.70 -26.29
C ASP A 45 -9.71 -7.71 -27.45
N LEU A 46 -9.79 -7.24 -28.71
CA LEU A 46 -9.52 -8.06 -29.89
C LEU A 46 -8.06 -8.55 -29.93
N LEU A 47 -7.09 -7.69 -29.60
CA LEU A 47 -5.69 -8.06 -29.43
C LEU A 47 -5.51 -9.16 -28.37
N THR A 48 -6.14 -8.99 -27.22
CA THR A 48 -6.08 -9.94 -26.11
C THR A 48 -6.66 -11.30 -26.50
N GLN A 49 -7.76 -11.33 -27.26
CA GLN A 49 -8.34 -12.56 -27.80
C GLN A 49 -7.40 -13.27 -28.77
N VAL A 50 -6.71 -12.54 -29.67
CA VAL A 50 -5.74 -13.15 -30.60
C VAL A 50 -4.53 -13.72 -29.88
N VAL A 51 -3.98 -13.01 -28.88
CA VAL A 51 -2.89 -13.53 -28.04
C VAL A 51 -3.32 -14.80 -27.29
N THR A 52 -4.52 -14.80 -26.70
CA THR A 52 -5.07 -15.96 -25.99
C THR A 52 -5.30 -17.16 -26.91
N ALA A 53 -5.71 -16.93 -28.16
CA ALA A 53 -5.85 -17.99 -29.15
C ALA A 53 -4.48 -18.58 -29.58
N ASP A 54 -3.42 -17.77 -29.62
CA ASP A 54 -2.07 -18.25 -29.94
C ASP A 54 -1.45 -19.08 -28.81
N THR A 55 -1.68 -18.71 -27.53
CA THR A 55 -1.18 -19.46 -26.37
C THR A 55 -1.80 -20.86 -26.24
N GLN A 56 -3.01 -21.06 -26.74
CA GLN A 56 -3.69 -22.37 -26.73
C GLN A 56 -3.22 -23.34 -27.82
N THR A 57 -2.37 -22.91 -28.77
CA THR A 57 -1.84 -23.83 -29.79
C THR A 57 -0.72 -24.72 -29.24
N PRO A 58 -0.84 -26.06 -29.34
CA PRO A 58 0.15 -26.97 -28.78
C PRO A 58 1.51 -26.81 -29.47
N SER A 59 2.59 -26.84 -28.68
CA SER A 59 3.95 -26.80 -29.21
C SER A 59 4.27 -28.05 -30.04
N PRO A 60 4.97 -27.92 -31.18
CA PRO A 60 5.53 -29.07 -31.89
C PRO A 60 6.49 -29.89 -31.01
N PRO A 61 6.61 -31.21 -31.22
CA PRO A 61 7.51 -32.05 -30.44
C PRO A 61 8.97 -31.83 -30.86
N ASP A 62 9.75 -31.17 -30.00
CA ASP A 62 11.13 -30.71 -30.28
C ASP A 62 12.16 -31.85 -30.19
N GLY A 63 12.11 -32.76 -31.17
CA GLY A 63 12.89 -34.01 -31.21
C GLY A 63 14.39 -33.87 -31.48
N GLY A 64 14.95 -32.66 -31.51
CA GLY A 64 16.37 -32.37 -31.81
C GLY A 64 16.69 -30.87 -31.66
N LEU A 65 17.17 -30.51 -30.47
CA LEU A 65 16.74 -29.38 -29.63
C LEU A 65 15.75 -29.89 -28.55
N ALA A 66 15.62 -31.21 -28.38
CA ALA A 66 16.21 -31.85 -27.20
C ALA A 66 17.76 -31.96 -27.24
N GLU A 67 18.34 -32.29 -28.39
CA GLU A 67 19.80 -32.43 -28.63
C GLU A 67 20.28 -31.64 -29.88
N LEU A 68 21.31 -30.79 -29.93
CA LEU A 68 22.17 -30.13 -28.91
C LEU A 68 22.66 -28.73 -29.41
N ILE A 69 21.81 -27.69 -29.38
CA ILE A 69 22.05 -26.25 -29.69
C ILE A 69 22.83 -25.89 -30.98
N GLY A 70 22.83 -26.79 -31.97
CA GLY A 70 23.33 -26.52 -33.33
C GLY A 70 22.30 -25.89 -34.29
N ILE A 71 21.11 -25.52 -33.82
CA ILE A 71 19.94 -25.11 -34.62
C ILE A 71 19.51 -26.26 -35.56
N GLY A 72 18.79 -27.24 -35.00
CA GLY A 72 18.37 -28.47 -35.68
C GLY A 72 17.44 -28.24 -36.88
N ASN A 73 17.19 -29.31 -37.65
CA ASN A 73 16.46 -29.25 -38.92
C ASN A 73 15.01 -28.74 -38.82
N GLU A 74 14.43 -28.72 -37.61
CA GLU A 74 13.08 -28.22 -37.32
C GLU A 74 13.07 -26.77 -36.79
N ALA A 75 14.24 -26.17 -36.58
CA ALA A 75 14.36 -24.79 -36.12
C ALA A 75 14.12 -23.78 -37.25
N ALA A 76 13.70 -22.57 -36.88
CA ALA A 76 13.32 -21.51 -37.81
C ALA A 76 14.51 -21.06 -38.69
N ALA A 77 14.44 -21.34 -39.99
CA ALA A 77 15.48 -21.01 -40.97
C ALA A 77 15.66 -19.50 -41.25
N LYS A 78 14.72 -18.65 -40.79
CA LYS A 78 14.76 -17.19 -40.92
C LYS A 78 14.26 -16.53 -39.64
N VAL A 79 14.76 -15.32 -39.34
CA VAL A 79 14.32 -14.52 -38.17
C VAL A 79 12.81 -14.27 -38.21
N SER A 80 12.23 -14.07 -39.38
CA SER A 80 10.77 -13.91 -39.55
C SER A 80 9.96 -15.17 -39.23
N GLN A 81 10.60 -16.35 -39.19
CA GLN A 81 9.99 -17.63 -38.82
C GLN A 81 10.27 -18.00 -37.36
N THR A 82 11.14 -17.27 -36.67
CA THR A 82 11.46 -17.51 -35.25
C THR A 82 10.22 -17.28 -34.39
N ARG A 83 9.91 -18.25 -33.51
CA ARG A 83 8.81 -18.13 -32.55
C ARG A 83 9.20 -17.14 -31.46
N LEU A 84 8.35 -16.15 -31.22
CA LEU A 84 8.51 -15.28 -30.05
C LEU A 84 8.18 -16.09 -28.78
N PRO A 85 8.94 -15.93 -27.68
CA PRO A 85 8.59 -16.55 -26.41
C PRO A 85 7.23 -16.04 -25.98
N GLN A 86 6.28 -16.96 -25.80
CA GLN A 86 4.95 -16.64 -25.27
C GLN A 86 5.12 -16.10 -23.83
N GLY A 87 4.32 -15.10 -23.47
CA GLY A 87 4.36 -14.52 -22.13
C GLY A 87 4.12 -15.59 -21.06
N VAL A 88 4.94 -15.59 -20.01
CA VAL A 88 4.69 -16.45 -18.84
C VAL A 88 3.37 -16.01 -18.19
N GLU A 89 2.50 -16.96 -17.85
CA GLU A 89 1.23 -16.66 -17.18
C GLU A 89 1.42 -15.77 -15.95
N ASN A 90 0.47 -14.84 -15.74
CA ASN A 90 0.48 -13.95 -14.59
C ASN A 90 0.36 -14.76 -13.29
N TYR A 91 1.50 -14.93 -12.61
CA TYR A 91 1.68 -15.78 -11.44
C TYR A 91 0.59 -15.59 -10.37
N ASP A 92 -0.25 -16.63 -10.21
CA ASP A 92 -1.45 -16.76 -9.36
C ASP A 92 -1.88 -15.47 -8.64
N GLU A 93 -2.78 -14.75 -9.29
CA GLU A 93 -3.30 -13.48 -8.83
C GLU A 93 -4.19 -13.60 -7.57
N GLN A 94 -4.80 -14.77 -7.32
CA GLN A 94 -5.68 -14.96 -6.16
C GLN A 94 -4.85 -15.08 -4.87
N VAL A 95 -3.76 -15.86 -4.91
CA VAL A 95 -2.81 -15.97 -3.80
C VAL A 95 -2.11 -14.64 -3.52
N ALA A 96 -1.89 -13.80 -4.54
CA ALA A 96 -1.38 -12.45 -4.33
C ALA A 96 -2.38 -11.54 -3.58
N SER A 97 -3.69 -11.65 -3.87
CA SER A 97 -4.74 -10.86 -3.21
C SER A 97 -4.84 -11.12 -1.71
N GLU A 98 -4.90 -12.38 -1.26
CA GLU A 98 -5.00 -12.71 0.17
C GLU A 98 -3.80 -12.19 0.98
N ARG A 99 -2.61 -12.25 0.38
CA ARG A 99 -1.36 -11.73 0.95
C ARG A 99 -1.34 -10.21 1.08
N ILE A 100 -1.96 -9.47 0.15
CA ILE A 100 -2.09 -8.01 0.25
C ILE A 100 -3.05 -7.63 1.38
N LEU A 101 -4.17 -8.35 1.53
CA LEU A 101 -5.07 -8.19 2.68
C LEU A 101 -4.32 -8.40 4.01
N ALA A 102 -3.35 -9.33 4.04
CA ALA A 102 -2.52 -9.55 5.22
C ALA A 102 -1.61 -8.37 5.56
N VAL A 103 -1.07 -7.67 4.56
CA VAL A 103 -0.30 -6.43 4.80
C VAL A 103 -1.21 -5.31 5.29
N ALA A 104 -2.44 -5.20 4.78
CA ALA A 104 -3.41 -4.21 5.28
C ALA A 104 -3.70 -4.39 6.78
N ASP A 105 -3.94 -5.64 7.20
CA ASP A 105 -4.15 -5.98 8.60
C ASP A 105 -2.89 -5.71 9.44
N LEU A 106 -1.70 -6.05 8.93
CA LEU A 106 -0.44 -5.79 9.60
C LEU A 106 -0.14 -4.28 9.75
N TYR A 107 -0.48 -3.47 8.74
CA TYR A 107 -0.37 -2.01 8.80
C TYR A 107 -1.28 -1.45 9.91
N TYR A 108 -2.53 -1.93 10.00
CA TYR A 108 -3.45 -1.57 11.07
C TYR A 108 -2.86 -1.91 12.45
N LEU A 109 -2.35 -3.14 12.62
CA LEU A 109 -1.68 -3.58 13.85
C LEU A 109 -0.46 -2.73 14.22
N TYR A 110 0.38 -2.37 13.25
CA TYR A 110 1.55 -1.49 13.47
C TYR A 110 1.14 -0.12 14.03
N GLN A 111 0.07 0.48 13.50
CA GLN A 111 -0.40 1.76 14.01
C GLN A 111 -0.90 1.64 15.46
N HIS A 112 -1.61 0.57 15.80
CA HIS A 112 -2.09 0.32 17.17
C HIS A 112 -0.95 -0.03 18.15
N GLU A 113 0.10 -0.71 17.67
CA GLU A 113 1.36 -0.88 18.41
C GLU A 113 2.03 0.49 18.69
N LYS A 114 1.98 1.41 17.73
CA LYS A 114 2.52 2.78 17.86
C LYS A 114 1.69 3.72 18.72
N ILE A 115 0.39 3.47 18.92
CA ILE A 115 -0.43 4.10 19.98
C ILE A 115 -0.01 3.59 21.36
N GLY A 116 0.55 2.38 21.44
CA GLY A 116 1.04 1.78 22.69
C GLY A 116 0.08 0.82 23.37
N ILE A 117 -0.98 0.36 22.68
CA ILE A 117 -2.05 -0.46 23.27
C ILE A 117 -1.53 -1.69 24.02
N PHE A 118 -0.62 -2.45 23.41
CA PHE A 118 -0.02 -3.63 24.05
C PHE A 118 0.89 -3.27 25.24
N ARG A 119 1.51 -2.09 25.23
CA ARG A 119 2.31 -1.57 26.36
C ARG A 119 1.39 -1.14 27.50
N ALA A 120 0.28 -0.47 27.20
CA ALA A 120 -0.71 -0.07 28.18
C ALA A 120 -1.30 -1.28 28.91
N VAL A 121 -1.80 -2.29 28.20
CA VAL A 121 -2.34 -3.52 28.83
C VAL A 121 -1.28 -4.26 29.63
N LYS A 122 -0.05 -4.39 29.13
CA LYS A 122 1.05 -4.98 29.90
C LYS A 122 1.34 -4.15 31.17
N LYS A 123 1.24 -2.82 31.11
CA LYS A 123 1.47 -1.99 32.29
C LYS A 123 0.36 -2.13 33.33
N LEU A 124 -0.90 -2.23 32.88
CA LEU A 124 -2.04 -2.54 33.75
C LEU A 124 -1.90 -3.92 34.42
N GLN A 125 -1.43 -4.93 33.68
CA GLN A 125 -1.11 -6.27 34.20
C GLN A 125 -0.02 -6.21 35.28
N GLU A 126 1.08 -5.47 35.05
CA GLU A 126 2.13 -5.26 36.05
C GLU A 126 1.59 -4.62 37.34
N LEU A 127 0.77 -3.57 37.20
CA LEU A 127 0.17 -2.85 38.34
C LEU A 127 -0.85 -3.71 39.09
N PHE A 128 -1.63 -4.53 38.38
CA PHE A 128 -2.59 -5.47 38.95
C PHE A 128 -1.90 -6.57 39.75
N ASN A 129 -0.88 -7.20 39.17
CA ASN A 129 -0.08 -8.23 39.85
C ASN A 129 0.66 -7.68 41.09
N ALA A 130 1.01 -6.40 41.09
CA ALA A 130 1.62 -5.70 42.23
C ALA A 130 0.61 -5.22 43.29
N GLY A 131 -0.70 -5.39 43.08
CA GLY A 131 -1.75 -4.85 43.98
C GLY A 131 -1.83 -3.32 43.99
N ALA A 132 -1.20 -2.63 43.03
CA ALA A 132 -1.12 -1.17 42.97
C ALA A 132 -2.41 -0.52 42.44
N VAL A 133 -3.33 -1.31 41.85
CA VAL A 133 -4.62 -0.86 41.34
C VAL A 133 -5.76 -1.62 42.01
N ARG A 134 -6.85 -0.91 42.32
CA ARG A 134 -8.00 -1.46 43.06
C ARG A 134 -9.00 -2.17 42.14
N LEU A 135 -8.52 -3.20 41.43
CA LEU A 135 -9.33 -4.10 40.61
C LEU A 135 -9.49 -5.43 41.35
N SER A 136 -10.70 -6.00 41.35
CA SER A 136 -11.00 -7.21 42.13
C SER A 136 -11.84 -8.24 41.36
N THR A 137 -13.07 -7.90 41.00
CA THR A 137 -14.07 -8.84 40.44
C THR A 137 -14.69 -8.36 39.12
N GLY A 138 -14.11 -7.35 38.47
CA GLY A 138 -14.58 -6.84 37.18
C GLY A 138 -14.02 -7.60 35.97
N ASP A 139 -14.64 -7.37 34.81
CA ASP A 139 -14.23 -7.99 33.55
C ASP A 139 -12.79 -7.61 33.14
N GLY A 140 -12.35 -6.39 33.46
CA GLY A 140 -10.98 -5.95 33.26
C GLY A 140 -9.99 -6.74 34.13
N ALA A 141 -10.28 -6.91 35.42
CA ALA A 141 -9.48 -7.75 36.33
C ALA A 141 -9.33 -9.20 35.81
N TYR A 142 -10.43 -9.82 35.41
CA TYR A 142 -10.42 -11.19 34.87
C TYR A 142 -9.76 -11.26 33.47
N GLY A 143 -9.91 -10.21 32.67
CA GLY A 143 -9.20 -10.04 31.40
C GLY A 143 -7.68 -9.96 31.58
N LEU A 144 -7.18 -9.15 32.51
CA LEU A 144 -5.75 -9.04 32.84
C LEU A 144 -5.17 -10.38 33.32
N TYR A 145 -5.90 -11.14 34.14
CA TYR A 145 -5.48 -12.47 34.56
C TYR A 145 -5.37 -13.47 33.39
N ARG A 146 -6.35 -13.49 32.48
CA ARG A 146 -6.29 -14.35 31.27
C ARG A 146 -5.15 -13.93 30.34
N PHE A 147 -4.94 -12.63 30.18
CA PHE A 147 -3.86 -12.05 29.40
C PHE A 147 -2.49 -12.46 29.94
N ASP A 148 -2.29 -12.46 31.26
CA ASP A 148 -1.08 -12.96 31.92
C ASP A 148 -0.85 -14.45 31.64
N ARG A 149 -1.85 -15.30 31.90
CA ARG A 149 -1.74 -16.75 31.72
C ARG A 149 -1.43 -17.19 30.30
N ARG A 150 -1.88 -16.42 29.30
CA ARG A 150 -1.62 -16.68 27.87
C ARG A 150 -0.28 -16.13 27.37
N SER A 151 0.48 -15.42 28.19
CA SER A 151 1.75 -14.76 27.79
C SER A 151 2.75 -15.68 27.08
N VAL A 152 2.90 -16.92 27.53
CA VAL A 152 3.84 -17.91 26.97
C VAL A 152 3.46 -18.37 25.55
N LEU A 153 2.19 -18.29 25.17
CA LEU A 153 1.66 -18.80 23.91
C LEU A 153 1.57 -17.74 22.80
N ARG A 154 1.96 -16.49 23.07
CA ARG A 154 1.72 -15.35 22.17
C ARG A 154 2.99 -14.79 21.56
N TYR A 155 2.90 -14.27 20.34
CA TYR A 155 3.99 -13.51 19.72
C TYR A 155 4.44 -12.33 20.59
N THR A 156 5.74 -12.29 20.89
CA THR A 156 6.34 -11.22 21.69
C THR A 156 6.39 -9.91 20.90
N GLN A 157 6.62 -8.80 21.59
CA GLN A 157 6.82 -7.50 20.92
C GLN A 157 7.97 -7.55 19.91
N LYS A 158 9.04 -8.29 20.22
CA LYS A 158 10.18 -8.48 19.32
C LYS A 158 9.74 -9.13 18.01
N ASP A 159 8.97 -10.21 18.08
CA ASP A 159 8.53 -10.97 16.90
C ASP A 159 7.62 -10.11 16.01
N ARG A 160 6.69 -9.36 16.60
CA ARG A 160 5.85 -8.40 15.87
C ARG A 160 6.69 -7.31 15.19
N PHE A 161 7.67 -6.73 15.89
CA PHE A 161 8.56 -5.70 15.32
C PHE A 161 9.43 -6.24 14.18
N GLN A 162 9.92 -7.49 14.28
CA GLN A 162 10.65 -8.14 13.19
C GLN A 162 9.79 -8.26 11.92
N ILE A 163 8.50 -8.56 12.06
CA ILE A 163 7.57 -8.64 10.93
C ILE A 163 7.16 -7.26 10.41
N TYR A 164 6.94 -6.25 11.27
CA TYR A 164 6.77 -4.87 10.82
C TYR A 164 7.98 -4.37 10.02
N ARG A 165 9.21 -4.71 10.44
CA ARG A 165 10.44 -4.38 9.71
C ARG A 165 10.57 -5.11 8.38
N ARG A 166 10.21 -6.40 8.35
CA ARG A 166 10.24 -7.22 7.14
C ARG A 166 9.23 -6.73 6.10
N VAL A 167 7.98 -6.49 6.50
CA VAL A 167 6.87 -6.23 5.57
C VAL A 167 6.73 -4.75 5.22
N LEU A 168 6.80 -3.87 6.22
CA LEU A 168 6.52 -2.43 6.07
C LEU A 168 7.79 -1.56 6.10
N GLY A 169 8.96 -2.16 6.38
CA GLY A 169 10.21 -1.42 6.59
C GLY A 169 10.30 -0.67 7.91
N TYR A 170 9.24 -0.67 8.72
CA TYR A 170 9.14 0.09 9.96
C TYR A 170 9.89 -0.54 11.14
N THR A 171 10.14 0.24 12.19
CA THR A 171 10.98 -0.12 13.35
C THR A 171 12.47 -0.31 13.02
N THR A 172 13.29 -0.49 14.07
CA THR A 172 14.74 -0.69 14.00
C THR A 172 15.16 -2.15 14.24
N ILE A 173 14.24 -3.03 14.63
CA ILE A 173 14.54 -4.42 15.01
C ILE A 173 14.85 -5.23 13.75
N LYS A 174 16.05 -5.82 13.67
CA LYS A 174 16.46 -6.65 12.53
C LYS A 174 15.48 -7.83 12.34
N PRO A 175 14.97 -8.09 11.12
CA PRO A 175 14.15 -9.26 10.82
C PRO A 175 14.81 -10.59 11.24
N ALA A 176 14.03 -11.67 11.21
CA ALA A 176 14.55 -13.02 11.39
C ALA A 176 15.71 -13.33 10.40
N PRO A 177 16.62 -14.28 10.72
CA PRO A 177 17.70 -14.68 9.82
C PRO A 177 17.19 -14.97 8.39
N SER A 178 17.98 -14.58 7.40
CA SER A 178 17.66 -14.65 5.96
C SER A 178 16.49 -13.78 5.47
N ALA A 179 15.72 -13.11 6.33
CA ALA A 179 14.70 -12.14 5.91
C ALA A 179 15.29 -10.74 5.69
N LYS A 180 14.91 -10.08 4.59
CA LYS A 180 15.28 -8.70 4.27
C LYS A 180 14.20 -7.72 4.75
N PRO A 181 14.56 -6.50 5.21
CA PRO A 181 13.59 -5.44 5.47
C PRO A 181 13.02 -4.89 4.15
N ASN A 182 11.82 -4.29 4.20
CA ASN A 182 11.19 -3.63 3.05
C ASN A 182 11.22 -2.08 3.18
N PRO A 183 12.35 -1.40 2.91
CA PRO A 183 12.44 0.05 3.07
C PRO A 183 11.58 0.85 2.07
N GLN A 184 11.14 0.22 0.97
CA GLN A 184 10.42 0.89 -0.11
C GLN A 184 8.93 1.11 0.19
N PHE A 185 8.33 0.29 1.06
CA PHE A 185 6.88 0.31 1.34
C PHE A 185 6.36 1.73 1.63
N HIS A 186 7.00 2.46 2.55
CA HIS A 186 6.51 3.77 2.97
C HIS A 186 6.53 4.81 1.84
N VAL A 187 7.57 4.78 1.00
CA VAL A 187 7.72 5.68 -0.14
C VAL A 187 6.66 5.38 -1.20
N LEU A 188 6.51 4.11 -1.59
CA LEU A 188 5.52 3.67 -2.58
C LEU A 188 4.09 3.91 -2.10
N PHE A 189 3.81 3.71 -0.81
CA PHE A 189 2.50 3.94 -0.21
C PHE A 189 2.14 5.43 -0.18
N THR A 190 3.07 6.29 0.25
CA THR A 190 2.87 7.74 0.27
C THR A 190 2.75 8.31 -1.14
N GLN A 191 3.54 7.78 -2.10
CA GLN A 191 3.46 8.17 -3.51
C GLN A 191 2.10 7.79 -4.12
N PHE A 192 1.62 6.56 -3.92
CA PHE A 192 0.30 6.15 -4.40
C PHE A 192 -0.81 7.04 -3.83
N ILE A 193 -0.80 7.28 -2.52
CA ILE A 193 -1.79 8.11 -1.83
C ILE A 193 -1.77 9.56 -2.36
N ASN A 194 -0.58 10.17 -2.50
CA ASN A 194 -0.47 11.53 -3.05
C ASN A 194 -1.00 11.61 -4.50
N ASN A 195 -0.64 10.65 -5.37
CA ASN A 195 -1.14 10.60 -6.75
C ASN A 195 -2.68 10.49 -6.83
N VAL A 196 -3.30 9.70 -5.94
CA VAL A 196 -4.77 9.57 -5.88
C VAL A 196 -5.43 10.86 -5.38
N ALA A 197 -4.85 11.53 -4.39
CA ALA A 197 -5.37 12.80 -3.88
C ALA A 197 -5.28 13.91 -4.93
N GLU A 198 -4.14 14.01 -5.61
CA GLU A 198 -3.89 14.95 -6.71
C GLU A 198 -4.90 14.74 -7.85
N PHE A 199 -5.03 13.51 -8.36
CA PHE A 199 -6.02 13.14 -9.39
C PHE A 199 -7.45 13.60 -9.07
N TRP A 200 -7.95 13.33 -7.85
CA TRP A 200 -9.33 13.68 -7.49
C TRP A 200 -9.54 15.18 -7.22
N ARG A 201 -8.51 15.90 -6.76
CA ARG A 201 -8.55 17.37 -6.62
C ARG A 201 -8.62 18.02 -7.99
N ASP A 202 -7.74 17.60 -8.89
CA ASP A 202 -7.60 18.11 -10.24
C ASP A 202 -8.87 17.87 -11.05
N LYS A 203 -9.43 16.66 -10.98
CA LYS A 203 -10.73 16.36 -11.60
C LYS A 203 -11.83 17.28 -11.07
N ARG A 204 -11.92 17.50 -9.75
CA ARG A 204 -12.92 18.42 -9.16
C ARG A 204 -12.72 19.87 -9.60
N ILE A 205 -11.48 20.30 -9.88
CA ILE A 205 -11.20 21.63 -10.43
C ILE A 205 -11.62 21.69 -11.91
N SER A 206 -11.30 20.66 -12.70
CA SER A 206 -11.65 20.55 -14.12
C SER A 206 -13.17 20.54 -14.37
N ASP A 207 -13.94 19.83 -13.55
CA ASP A 207 -15.41 19.81 -13.61
C ASP A 207 -16.03 21.21 -13.43
N VAL A 208 -15.36 22.09 -12.68
CA VAL A 208 -15.76 23.49 -12.45
C VAL A 208 -15.19 24.43 -13.53
N ILE A 209 -13.96 24.21 -13.99
CA ILE A 209 -13.23 25.06 -14.95
C ILE A 209 -13.08 24.32 -16.29
N ARG A 210 -14.21 24.19 -17.01
CA ARG A 210 -14.29 23.42 -18.27
C ARG A 210 -13.36 23.89 -19.39
N GLU A 211 -12.85 25.12 -19.34
CA GLU A 211 -11.99 25.68 -20.40
C GLU A 211 -10.59 25.03 -20.51
N ARG A 212 -10.17 24.23 -19.52
CA ARG A 212 -8.79 23.70 -19.48
C ARG A 212 -8.65 22.18 -19.35
N ALA A 213 -9.70 21.39 -19.58
CA ALA A 213 -9.73 19.94 -19.30
C ALA A 213 -8.61 19.06 -19.94
N PHE A 214 -7.75 19.63 -20.81
CA PHE A 214 -6.62 18.98 -21.46
C PHE A 214 -5.23 19.47 -20.97
N ASP A 215 -5.13 20.25 -19.88
CA ASP A 215 -3.85 20.71 -19.35
C ASP A 215 -2.98 19.52 -18.85
N PRO A 216 -1.75 19.33 -19.37
CA PRO A 216 -0.84 18.28 -18.89
C PRO A 216 -0.43 18.41 -17.41
N SER A 217 -0.74 19.53 -16.75
CA SER A 217 -0.52 19.69 -15.30
C SER A 217 -1.45 18.85 -14.44
N PHE A 218 -2.56 18.34 -14.97
CA PHE A 218 -3.53 17.56 -14.19
C PHE A 218 -3.06 16.12 -13.96
N GLY A 219 -3.30 15.60 -12.75
CA GLY A 219 -2.99 14.24 -12.34
C GLY A 219 -3.49 13.20 -13.35
N SER A 220 -2.59 12.34 -13.83
CA SER A 220 -2.94 11.30 -14.80
C SER A 220 -3.37 10.00 -14.11
N ILE A 221 -4.52 9.47 -14.52
CA ILE A 221 -5.03 8.16 -14.08
C ILE A 221 -4.05 7.02 -14.37
N ALA A 222 -3.22 7.15 -15.41
CA ALA A 222 -2.16 6.19 -15.72
C ALA A 222 -1.02 6.23 -14.68
N THR A 223 -0.67 7.42 -14.18
CA THR A 223 0.31 7.60 -13.08
C THR A 223 -0.21 7.00 -11.78
N VAL A 224 -1.52 7.15 -11.50
CA VAL A 224 -2.18 6.48 -10.37
C VAL A 224 -2.12 4.96 -10.49
N ARG A 225 -2.53 4.40 -11.65
CA ARG A 225 -2.51 2.95 -11.89
C ARG A 225 -1.10 2.38 -11.77
N ARG A 226 -0.09 3.08 -12.31
CA ARG A 226 1.32 2.68 -12.20
C ARG A 226 1.80 2.66 -10.74
N ALA A 227 1.58 3.72 -9.97
CA ALA A 227 1.95 3.74 -8.56
C ALA A 227 1.24 2.65 -7.74
N GLY A 228 -0.02 2.35 -8.08
CA GLY A 228 -0.77 1.23 -7.50
C GLY A 228 -0.16 -0.13 -7.84
N LEU A 229 0.26 -0.35 -9.09
CA LEU A 229 0.95 -1.57 -9.53
C LEU A 229 2.33 -1.74 -8.88
N ASP A 230 3.14 -0.69 -8.81
CA ASP A 230 4.47 -0.70 -8.21
C ASP A 230 4.40 -1.06 -6.71
N LEU A 231 3.46 -0.43 -5.98
CA LEU A 231 3.16 -0.77 -4.59
C LEU A 231 2.63 -2.20 -4.46
N ARG A 232 1.67 -2.62 -5.29
CA ARG A 232 1.09 -3.97 -5.26
C ARG A 232 2.14 -5.06 -5.48
N ASN A 233 3.11 -4.81 -6.37
CA ASN A 233 4.26 -5.69 -6.60
C ASN A 233 5.16 -5.75 -5.34
N ASN A 234 5.50 -4.61 -4.75
CA ASN A 234 6.25 -4.56 -3.48
C ASN A 234 5.55 -5.34 -2.35
N LEU A 235 4.21 -5.25 -2.26
CA LEU A 235 3.42 -6.02 -1.30
C LEU A 235 3.45 -7.54 -1.58
N LYS A 236 3.34 -7.97 -2.84
CA LYS A 236 3.44 -9.39 -3.24
C LYS A 236 4.78 -10.02 -2.79
N TRP A 237 5.89 -9.29 -2.86
CA TRP A 237 7.22 -9.76 -2.48
C TRP A 237 7.59 -9.59 -1.01
N SER A 238 6.77 -8.95 -0.18
CA SER A 238 7.08 -8.74 1.25
C SER A 238 6.20 -9.57 2.21
N SER A 239 5.08 -10.09 1.71
CA SER A 239 3.96 -10.65 2.47
C SER A 239 3.97 -12.17 2.69
N TYR A 240 4.93 -12.92 2.14
CA TYR A 240 4.96 -14.39 2.21
C TYR A 240 5.41 -14.94 3.60
N GLY A 241 5.27 -16.25 3.83
CA GLY A 241 5.65 -16.90 5.09
C GLY A 241 4.57 -16.75 6.18
N HIS A 242 4.96 -16.77 7.46
CA HIS A 242 4.01 -16.81 8.59
C HIS A 242 3.20 -15.51 8.84
N VAL A 243 3.26 -14.51 7.95
CA VAL A 243 2.57 -13.22 8.10
C VAL A 243 1.05 -13.42 8.23
N ASN A 244 0.47 -14.33 7.44
CA ASN A 244 -0.97 -14.60 7.47
C ASN A 244 -1.44 -15.25 8.78
N VAL A 245 -0.58 -15.99 9.49
CA VAL A 245 -0.89 -16.59 10.79
C VAL A 245 -0.72 -15.55 11.90
N LEU A 246 0.42 -14.84 11.91
CA LEU A 246 0.71 -13.82 12.92
C LEU A 246 -0.32 -12.68 12.92
N ARG A 247 -0.83 -12.24 11.76
CA ARG A 247 -1.88 -11.21 11.74
C ARG A 247 -3.15 -11.66 12.47
N ILE A 248 -3.51 -12.95 12.40
CA ILE A 248 -4.76 -13.47 12.98
C ILE A 248 -4.64 -13.48 14.50
N GLU A 249 -3.55 -14.05 15.02
CA GLU A 249 -3.28 -14.09 16.46
C GLU A 249 -3.14 -12.67 17.05
N VAL A 250 -2.42 -11.77 16.36
CA VAL A 250 -2.20 -10.40 16.86
C VAL A 250 -3.47 -9.54 16.73
N LEU A 251 -4.38 -9.81 15.77
CA LEU A 251 -5.71 -9.20 15.74
C LEU A 251 -6.57 -9.67 16.92
N GLN A 252 -6.56 -10.96 17.26
CA GLN A 252 -7.25 -11.47 18.46
C GLN A 252 -6.66 -10.89 19.75
N LEU A 253 -5.33 -10.73 19.82
CA LEU A 253 -4.66 -10.06 20.93
C LEU A 253 -5.04 -8.57 21.05
N LEU A 254 -5.22 -7.88 19.92
CA LEU A 254 -5.67 -6.49 19.89
C LEU A 254 -7.13 -6.38 20.35
N GLU A 255 -8.00 -7.32 19.95
CA GLU A 255 -9.38 -7.40 20.42
C GLU A 255 -9.46 -7.70 21.94
N GLU A 256 -8.64 -8.64 22.44
CA GLU A 256 -8.51 -8.93 23.89
C GLU A 256 -8.02 -7.68 24.64
N ALA A 257 -7.05 -6.95 24.09
CA ALA A 257 -6.55 -5.71 24.67
C ALA A 257 -7.64 -4.62 24.75
N PHE A 258 -8.40 -4.38 23.69
CA PHE A 258 -9.52 -3.42 23.72
C PHE A 258 -10.64 -3.83 24.68
N LYS A 259 -10.94 -5.13 24.79
CA LYS A 259 -11.91 -5.64 25.79
C LYS A 259 -11.46 -5.38 27.22
N ILE A 260 -10.16 -5.50 27.51
CA ILE A 260 -9.60 -5.17 28.84
C ILE A 260 -9.67 -3.66 29.10
N LEU A 261 -9.21 -2.84 28.14
CA LEU A 261 -9.13 -1.39 28.29
C LEU A 261 -10.51 -0.71 28.34
N GLY A 262 -11.49 -1.26 27.62
CA GLY A 262 -12.87 -0.78 27.60
C GLY A 262 -13.75 -1.28 28.75
N ALA A 263 -13.25 -2.15 29.63
CA ALA A 263 -14.00 -2.66 30.76
C ALA A 263 -14.31 -1.56 31.78
N ASP A 264 -15.50 -1.58 32.39
CA ASP A 264 -15.97 -0.49 33.26
C ASP A 264 -15.14 -0.32 34.53
N ASP A 265 -14.55 -1.39 35.06
CA ASP A 265 -13.63 -1.34 36.21
C ASP A 265 -12.30 -0.66 35.84
N VAL A 266 -11.77 -0.93 34.64
CA VAL A 266 -10.55 -0.30 34.12
C VAL A 266 -10.79 1.17 33.75
N LYS A 267 -11.89 1.51 33.08
CA LYS A 267 -12.25 2.91 32.78
C LYS A 267 -12.38 3.76 34.05
N LYS A 268 -13.10 3.25 35.07
CA LYS A 268 -13.26 3.93 36.37
C LYS A 268 -11.95 4.15 37.12
N LEU A 269 -10.94 3.29 36.92
CA LEU A 269 -9.62 3.44 37.54
C LEU A 269 -8.85 4.67 37.01
N PHE A 270 -9.11 5.09 35.77
CA PHE A 270 -8.47 6.24 35.13
C PHE A 270 -9.39 7.47 34.99
N GLY A 271 -10.68 7.34 35.30
CA GLY A 271 -11.66 8.40 35.03
C GLY A 271 -11.96 8.59 33.54
N ALA A 272 -11.77 7.54 32.75
CA ALA A 272 -11.94 7.54 31.30
C ALA A 272 -13.38 7.20 30.88
N ASP A 273 -13.85 7.78 29.77
CA ASP A 273 -15.16 7.46 29.19
C ASP A 273 -15.07 6.24 28.26
N ASN A 274 -13.93 6.06 27.58
CA ASN A 274 -13.72 4.99 26.61
C ASN A 274 -12.28 4.43 26.66
N ALA A 275 -12.02 3.36 25.88
CA ALA A 275 -10.75 2.64 25.90
C ALA A 275 -9.55 3.47 25.40
N TRP A 276 -9.77 4.50 24.56
CA TRP A 276 -8.70 5.37 24.06
C TRP A 276 -8.17 6.27 25.16
N ASP A 277 -9.04 6.91 25.94
CA ASP A 277 -8.62 7.77 27.06
C ASP A 277 -7.84 6.96 28.12
N VAL A 278 -8.23 5.70 28.37
CA VAL A 278 -7.43 4.77 29.21
C VAL A 278 -6.03 4.56 28.64
N ILE A 279 -5.88 4.42 27.32
CA ILE A 279 -4.55 4.25 26.69
C ILE A 279 -3.75 5.54 26.80
N GLU A 280 -4.35 6.70 26.48
CA GLU A 280 -3.69 8.01 26.55
C GLU A 280 -3.21 8.32 27.98
N GLU A 281 -4.06 8.12 29.00
CA GLU A 281 -3.70 8.26 30.41
C GLU A 281 -2.58 7.30 30.84
N VAL A 282 -2.64 6.02 30.45
CA VAL A 282 -1.58 5.05 30.80
C VAL A 282 -0.26 5.37 30.11
N MET A 283 -0.30 5.83 28.86
CA MET A 283 0.89 6.21 28.09
C MET A 283 1.54 7.48 28.62
N LEU A 284 0.73 8.50 28.96
CA LEU A 284 1.20 9.72 29.57
C LEU A 284 1.78 9.44 30.97
N ARG A 285 1.00 8.80 31.85
CA ARG A 285 1.35 8.63 33.27
C ARG A 285 2.51 7.69 33.55
N TYR A 286 2.65 6.59 32.78
CA TYR A 286 3.66 5.56 33.06
C TYR A 286 4.80 5.49 32.06
N PHE A 287 4.66 6.13 30.90
CA PHE A 287 5.71 6.15 29.87
C PHE A 287 6.15 7.57 29.47
N ASN A 288 5.47 8.63 29.95
CA ASN A 288 5.74 10.02 29.58
C ASN A 288 5.69 10.24 28.06
N GLU A 289 4.80 9.50 27.40
CA GLU A 289 4.55 9.57 25.96
C GLU A 289 3.14 10.12 25.73
N ASN A 290 3.03 11.35 25.21
CA ASN A 290 1.76 11.84 24.68
C ASN A 290 1.51 11.17 23.31
N VAL A 291 0.35 10.56 23.13
CA VAL A 291 0.02 9.75 21.94
C VAL A 291 -1.26 10.25 21.30
N ASP A 292 -1.18 10.71 20.04
CA ASP A 292 -2.37 11.11 19.26
C ASP A 292 -3.19 9.88 18.83
N ALA A 293 -3.89 9.22 19.75
CA ALA A 293 -4.56 7.95 19.46
C ALA A 293 -5.65 8.12 18.41
N SER A 294 -6.43 9.21 18.48
CA SER A 294 -7.48 9.54 17.50
C SER A 294 -6.96 9.67 16.06
N GLN A 295 -5.86 10.40 15.85
CA GLN A 295 -5.27 10.61 14.52
C GLN A 295 -4.61 9.33 14.01
N ARG A 296 -3.88 8.63 14.89
CA ARG A 296 -3.20 7.38 14.52
C ARG A 296 -4.18 6.23 14.26
N HIS A 297 -5.34 6.20 14.92
CA HIS A 297 -6.42 5.26 14.62
C HIS A 297 -7.06 5.55 13.25
N ARG A 298 -7.39 6.81 12.94
CA ARG A 298 -7.89 7.20 11.61
C ARG A 298 -6.90 6.83 10.50
N MET A 299 -5.61 7.17 10.68
CA MET A 299 -4.53 6.74 9.79
C MET A 299 -4.44 5.21 9.64
N ALA A 300 -4.76 4.45 10.69
CA ALA A 300 -4.77 2.97 10.67
C ALA A 300 -5.94 2.42 9.85
N VAL A 301 -7.16 2.92 10.09
CA VAL A 301 -8.38 2.51 9.39
C VAL A 301 -8.27 2.86 7.91
N ALA A 302 -7.98 4.13 7.59
CA ALA A 302 -7.85 4.60 6.22
C ALA A 302 -6.76 3.82 5.46
N GLY A 303 -5.58 3.65 6.07
CA GLY A 303 -4.48 2.92 5.42
C GLY A 303 -4.78 1.44 5.22
N ARG A 304 -5.49 0.79 6.15
CA ARG A 304 -5.99 -0.59 5.97
C ARG A 304 -6.96 -0.68 4.79
N THR A 305 -7.90 0.24 4.67
CA THR A 305 -8.87 0.28 3.58
C THR A 305 -8.18 0.47 2.22
N ILE A 306 -7.24 1.41 2.12
CA ILE A 306 -6.46 1.66 0.89
C ILE A 306 -5.67 0.39 0.47
N ILE A 307 -4.97 -0.27 1.41
CA ILE A 307 -4.21 -1.48 1.10
C ILE A 307 -5.14 -2.66 0.74
N ARG A 308 -6.35 -2.75 1.34
CA ARG A 308 -7.35 -3.75 0.95
C ARG A 308 -7.86 -3.53 -0.47
N TRP A 309 -8.11 -2.29 -0.86
CA TRP A 309 -8.50 -1.94 -2.24
C TRP A 309 -7.40 -2.34 -3.24
N LEU A 310 -6.11 -2.12 -2.92
CA LEU A 310 -4.98 -2.61 -3.73
C LEU A 310 -4.92 -4.16 -3.86
N GLY A 311 -5.54 -4.88 -2.93
CA GLY A 311 -5.65 -6.34 -2.97
C GLY A 311 -6.65 -6.86 -4.00
N GLN A 312 -7.59 -6.03 -4.46
CA GLN A 312 -8.61 -6.42 -5.42
C GLN A 312 -8.05 -6.67 -6.83
N LYS A 313 -8.84 -7.34 -7.67
CA LYS A 313 -8.49 -7.60 -9.09
C LYS A 313 -8.55 -6.34 -9.96
N TYR A 314 -9.22 -5.28 -9.48
CA TYR A 314 -9.52 -4.05 -10.20
C TYR A 314 -8.30 -3.32 -10.79
N ILE A 315 -7.11 -3.45 -10.20
CA ILE A 315 -5.89 -2.78 -10.69
C ILE A 315 -5.31 -3.44 -11.95
N LEU A 316 -5.56 -4.74 -12.14
CA LEU A 316 -4.91 -5.55 -13.16
C LEU A 316 -5.55 -5.37 -14.53
N ASN A 317 -6.84 -5.70 -14.65
CA ASN A 317 -7.50 -5.93 -15.94
C ASN A 317 -8.69 -5.00 -16.21
N SER A 318 -8.72 -3.82 -15.60
CA SER A 318 -9.79 -2.84 -15.79
C SER A 318 -9.54 -1.94 -17.01
N SER A 319 -10.64 -1.57 -17.66
CA SER A 319 -10.67 -0.45 -18.60
C SER A 319 -10.39 0.87 -17.88
N ARG A 320 -9.97 1.92 -18.60
CA ARG A 320 -9.66 3.23 -18.00
C ARG A 320 -10.83 3.80 -17.18
N ALA A 321 -12.04 3.78 -17.75
CA ALA A 321 -13.24 4.33 -17.12
C ALA A 321 -13.70 3.51 -15.91
N GLU A 322 -13.59 2.18 -15.98
CA GLU A 322 -13.90 1.28 -14.87
C GLU A 322 -12.90 1.45 -13.71
N PHE A 323 -11.61 1.55 -14.01
CA PHE A 323 -10.57 1.82 -13.01
C PHE A 323 -10.83 3.14 -12.28
N GLU A 324 -11.19 4.19 -13.02
CA GLU A 324 -11.50 5.51 -12.48
C GLU A 324 -12.76 5.49 -11.59
N ALA A 325 -13.80 4.76 -11.99
CA ALA A 325 -15.01 4.57 -11.18
C ALA A 325 -14.70 3.84 -9.86
N LEU A 326 -13.91 2.76 -9.91
CA LEU A 326 -13.52 1.99 -8.73
C LEU A 326 -12.52 2.74 -7.83
N LEU A 327 -11.71 3.64 -8.39
CA LEU A 327 -10.81 4.51 -7.65
C LEU A 327 -11.58 5.54 -6.78
N ARG A 328 -12.85 5.82 -7.11
CA ARG A 328 -13.70 6.74 -6.34
C ARG A 328 -13.91 6.24 -4.91
N GLU A 329 -13.95 4.93 -4.69
CA GLU A 329 -14.16 4.30 -3.37
C GLU A 329 -13.12 4.72 -2.33
N ILE A 330 -11.88 5.01 -2.75
CA ILE A 330 -10.78 5.39 -1.86
C ILE A 330 -10.46 6.89 -1.89
N ALA A 331 -11.19 7.71 -2.65
CA ALA A 331 -10.89 9.13 -2.83
C ALA A 331 -10.87 9.90 -1.49
N ASP A 332 -11.94 9.78 -0.71
CA ASP A 332 -12.07 10.47 0.58
C ASP A 332 -11.19 9.81 1.67
N VAL A 333 -11.00 8.49 1.58
CA VAL A 333 -10.15 7.69 2.49
C VAL A 333 -8.66 8.09 2.38
N VAL A 334 -8.21 8.37 1.16
CA VAL A 334 -6.86 8.88 0.88
C VAL A 334 -6.63 10.25 1.52
N GLU A 335 -7.61 11.14 1.47
CA GLU A 335 -7.54 12.47 2.11
C GLU A 335 -7.58 12.39 3.64
N GLU A 336 -8.36 11.47 4.22
CA GLU A 336 -8.33 11.18 5.65
C GLU A 336 -6.96 10.66 6.10
N TRP A 337 -6.37 9.74 5.33
CA TRP A 337 -5.03 9.24 5.61
C TRP A 337 -3.98 10.35 5.56
N LEU A 338 -3.99 11.20 4.52
CA LEU A 338 -3.05 12.31 4.38
C LEU A 338 -3.19 13.30 5.54
N THR A 339 -4.41 13.71 5.87
CA THR A 339 -4.65 14.69 6.96
C THR A 339 -4.19 14.14 8.31
N SER A 340 -4.42 12.84 8.56
CA SER A 340 -3.92 12.15 9.75
C SER A 340 -2.38 12.06 9.75
N ALA A 341 -1.78 11.74 8.61
CA ALA A 341 -0.33 11.58 8.46
C ALA A 341 0.43 12.92 8.58
N GLU A 342 -0.15 14.02 8.08
CA GLU A 342 0.35 15.39 8.21
C GLU A 342 0.33 15.85 9.67
N THR A 343 -0.78 15.58 10.38
CA THR A 343 -0.91 15.90 11.81
C THR A 343 0.14 15.16 12.64
N LEU A 344 0.45 13.91 12.28
CA LEU A 344 1.48 13.09 12.92
C LEU A 344 2.92 13.37 12.44
N GLY A 345 3.11 14.29 11.49
CA GLY A 345 4.42 14.61 10.88
C GLY A 345 5.07 13.47 10.08
N ILE A 346 4.28 12.46 9.67
CA ILE A 346 4.76 11.23 9.02
C ILE A 346 4.88 11.41 7.50
N ALA A 347 3.92 12.09 6.88
CA ALA A 347 3.88 12.36 5.44
C ALA A 347 3.32 13.76 5.20
N TYR A 348 3.63 14.33 4.03
CA TYR A 348 3.22 15.68 3.62
C TYR A 348 2.62 15.64 2.21
N ARG A 349 1.66 16.53 1.95
CA ARG A 349 1.13 16.77 0.61
C ARG A 349 2.18 17.50 -0.26
N GLY A 350 2.48 16.94 -1.41
CA GLY A 350 3.40 17.52 -2.40
C GLY A 350 4.89 17.50 -1.98
N HIS A 351 5.75 18.08 -2.83
CA HIS A 351 7.20 18.11 -2.60
C HIS A 351 7.65 19.18 -1.59
N THR A 352 6.73 20.01 -1.09
CA THR A 352 7.03 21.11 -0.18
C THR A 352 7.05 20.66 1.28
N GLN A 353 8.20 20.14 1.70
CA GLN A 353 8.62 20.30 3.09
C GLN A 353 8.63 21.82 3.37
N ARG A 354 7.66 22.32 4.16
CA ARG A 354 7.52 23.76 4.41
C ARG A 354 8.84 24.32 4.92
N VAL A 355 9.43 25.24 4.16
CA VAL A 355 10.65 25.95 4.55
C VAL A 355 10.35 26.64 5.88
N VAL A 356 11.09 26.25 6.93
CA VAL A 356 11.02 26.91 8.24
C VAL A 356 11.32 28.38 8.03
N ALA A 357 10.45 29.26 8.51
CA ALA A 357 10.65 30.70 8.40
C ALA A 357 12.00 31.06 9.03
N PHE A 358 12.88 31.66 8.23
CA PHE A 358 14.16 32.15 8.70
C PHE A 358 13.92 33.35 9.62
N GLU A 359 14.01 33.14 10.94
CA GLU A 359 14.03 34.26 11.87
C GLU A 359 15.24 35.15 11.55
N PRO A 360 15.04 36.44 11.21
CA PRO A 360 16.15 37.34 11.00
C PRO A 360 16.83 37.58 12.34
N ARG A 361 18.03 37.04 12.53
CA ARG A 361 18.85 37.30 13.72
C ARG A 361 19.01 38.81 13.90
N GLU A 362 18.56 39.31 15.04
CA GLU A 362 18.76 40.69 15.45
C GLU A 362 20.25 41.05 15.47
N ASN A 363 20.57 42.25 14.97
CA ASN A 363 21.93 42.78 15.01
C ASN A 363 22.34 43.09 16.47
N GLY A 364 23.15 42.22 17.07
CA GLY A 364 23.70 42.39 18.41
C GLY A 364 25.22 42.22 18.44
N HIS A 365 25.97 43.32 18.54
CA HIS A 365 27.43 43.30 18.61
C HIS A 365 27.98 42.42 19.75
N ARG A 366 28.98 41.58 19.46
CA ARG A 366 30.07 41.30 20.41
C ARG A 366 31.38 41.00 19.72
N GLY A 367 32.43 41.70 20.15
CA GLY A 367 33.65 41.96 19.41
C GLY A 367 34.52 40.76 19.01
N LEU A 368 35.27 41.01 17.94
CA LEU A 368 36.49 40.30 17.57
C LEU A 368 37.43 40.25 18.77
N LYS A 369 37.84 39.04 19.18
CA LYS A 369 39.08 38.85 19.93
C LYS A 369 40.16 38.44 18.95
N SER A 370 41.17 39.29 18.82
CA SER A 370 42.44 38.97 18.17
C SER A 370 43.11 37.79 18.87
N VAL A 371 43.68 36.90 18.06
CA VAL A 371 44.66 35.91 18.54
C VAL A 371 46.03 36.57 18.42
N GLU A 372 46.62 36.94 19.56
CA GLU A 372 48.04 37.29 19.62
C GLU A 372 48.87 36.02 19.83
N GLN A 373 50.04 36.00 19.21
CA GLN A 373 51.06 34.97 19.38
C GLN A 373 51.95 35.34 20.56
N GLY A 374 52.26 34.38 21.43
CA GLY A 374 53.07 34.56 22.64
C GLY A 374 53.01 33.34 23.53
#